data_AF-A0A0F9JNC1-F1
#
_entry.id   AF-A0A0F9JNC1-F1
#
_cell.length_a   1.000
_cell.length_b   1.000
_cell.length_c   1.000
_cell.angle_alpha   90.00
_cell.angle_beta   90.00
_cell.angle_gamma   90.00
#
_symmetry.space_group_name_H-M   'P 1'
#
loop_
_entity.id
_entity.type
_entity.pdbx_description
1 polymer ?
#
loop_
_entity_poly.entity_id
_entity_poly.type
_entity_poly.pdbx_seq_one_letter_code
_entity_poly.pdbx_strand_id
1 'polypeptide(L)'
;MTKQTKARYSLKRRSKNYVGLYEGDHCLAAICTKRTRGVLDAQLLLLVMNSHKDLIIILTELSKNMQTQRNNGNMVFPGWFKEPIQKIEAAIENAKPKTEKEGSGE
;
A
#
# COMPACT_ATOMS: atom_id res chain seq x y z
N MET A 1 0.15 21.58 5.19
CA MET A 1 -0.62 21.06 4.03
C MET A 1 0.12 19.87 3.44
N THR A 2 -0.30 18.65 3.75
CA THR A 2 0.24 17.43 3.13
C THR A 2 -0.25 17.39 1.69
N LYS A 3 0.65 17.58 0.72
CA LYS A 3 0.35 17.38 -0.70
C LYS A 3 -0.18 15.94 -0.86
N GLN A 4 -1.45 15.79 -1.18
CA GLN A 4 -2.02 14.49 -1.57
C GLN A 4 -1.36 14.07 -2.88
N THR A 5 -0.40 13.17 -2.79
CA THR A 5 0.23 12.56 -3.97
C THR A 5 -0.78 11.58 -4.56
N LYS A 6 -1.26 11.84 -5.78
CA LYS A 6 -2.13 10.92 -6.51
C LYS A 6 -1.42 9.56 -6.68
N ALA A 7 -2.13 8.47 -6.42
CA ALA A 7 -1.58 7.12 -6.60
C ALA A 7 -1.12 6.91 -8.05
N ARG A 8 0.11 6.40 -8.22
CA ARG A 8 0.73 6.17 -9.54
C ARG A 8 0.12 4.96 -10.23
N TYR A 9 -0.19 3.93 -9.45
CA TYR A 9 -0.77 2.68 -9.93
C TYR A 9 -2.21 2.52 -9.48
N SER A 10 -3.04 1.85 -10.29
CA SER A 10 -4.44 1.56 -10.00
C SER A 10 -4.81 0.14 -10.42
N LEU A 11 -5.82 -0.46 -9.77
CA LEU A 11 -6.44 -1.69 -10.24
C LEU A 11 -7.71 -1.34 -11.01
N LYS A 12 -7.83 -1.88 -12.23
CA LYS A 12 -9.04 -1.73 -13.06
C LYS A 12 -9.59 -3.11 -13.40
N ARG A 13 -10.91 -3.26 -13.43
CA ARG A 13 -11.54 -4.53 -13.83
C ARG A 13 -11.24 -4.78 -15.31
N ARG A 14 -10.68 -5.96 -15.63
CA ARG A 14 -10.37 -6.36 -17.01
C ARG A 14 -11.39 -7.35 -17.56
N SER A 15 -11.81 -8.31 -16.73
CA SER A 15 -12.85 -9.27 -17.09
C SER A 15 -13.54 -9.79 -15.82
N LYS A 16 -14.47 -10.75 -15.98
CA LYS A 16 -15.23 -11.34 -14.85
C LYS A 16 -14.31 -11.81 -13.72
N ASN A 17 -13.19 -12.44 -14.07
CA ASN A 17 -12.27 -13.09 -13.13
C ASN A 17 -10.86 -12.49 -13.16
N TYR A 18 -10.68 -11.28 -13.71
CA TYR A 18 -9.37 -10.65 -13.78
C TYR A 18 -9.45 -9.16 -13.50
N VAL A 19 -8.47 -8.68 -12.73
CA VAL A 19 -8.16 -7.26 -12.58
C VAL A 19 -6.81 -6.97 -13.22
N GLY A 20 -6.67 -5.82 -13.86
CA GLY A 20 -5.39 -5.34 -14.36
C GLY A 20 -4.78 -4.33 -13.40
N LEU A 21 -3.47 -4.39 -13.21
CA LEU A 21 -2.68 -3.33 -12.58
C LEU A 21 -2.23 -2.35 -13.68
N TYR A 22 -2.54 -1.07 -13.50
CA TYR A 22 -2.31 -0.03 -14.49
C TYR A 22 -1.44 1.09 -13.95
N GLU A 23 -0.57 1.61 -14.80
CA GLU A 23 0.07 2.92 -14.66
C GLU A 23 -0.49 3.84 -15.77
N GLY A 24 -1.39 4.74 -15.39
CA GLY A 24 -2.19 5.47 -16.38
C GLY A 24 -3.03 4.52 -17.25
N ASP A 25 -2.73 4.47 -18.54
CA ASP A 25 -3.41 3.62 -19.53
C ASP A 25 -2.65 2.34 -19.86
N HIS A 26 -1.43 2.20 -19.36
CA HIS A 26 -0.61 1.02 -19.60
C HIS A 26 -0.93 -0.09 -18.59
N CYS A 27 -1.29 -1.28 -19.08
CA CYS A 27 -1.56 -2.46 -18.26
C CYS A 27 -0.26 -3.23 -18.01
N LEU A 28 0.21 -3.22 -16.77
CA LEU A 28 1.46 -3.87 -16.36
C LEU A 28 1.27 -5.37 -16.10
N ALA A 29 0.14 -5.74 -15.49
CA ALA A 29 -0.14 -7.11 -15.13
C ALA A 29 -1.65 -7.37 -15.10
N ALA A 30 -2.05 -8.62 -15.34
CA ALA A 30 -3.41 -9.09 -15.12
C ALA A 30 -3.42 -10.20 -14.08
N ILE A 31 -4.29 -10.07 -13.09
CA ILE A 31 -4.31 -10.91 -11.89
C ILE A 31 -5.64 -11.65 -11.87
N CYS A 32 -5.58 -12.97 -11.82
CA CYS A 32 -6.78 -13.81 -11.74
C CYS A 32 -7.43 -13.67 -10.36
N THR A 33 -8.66 -13.21 -10.32
CA THR A 33 -9.48 -13.01 -9.11
C THR A 33 -10.54 -14.09 -8.92
N LYS A 34 -10.44 -15.22 -9.64
CA LYS A 34 -11.38 -16.35 -9.53
C LYS A 34 -11.50 -16.92 -8.11
N ARG A 35 -10.45 -16.75 -7.29
CA ARG A 35 -10.42 -17.13 -5.88
C ARG A 35 -10.21 -15.88 -5.02
N THR A 36 -10.69 -15.92 -3.79
CA THR A 36 -10.48 -14.86 -2.78
C THR A 36 -9.01 -14.47 -2.63
N ARG A 37 -8.10 -15.45 -2.70
CA ARG A 37 -6.65 -15.22 -2.67
C ARG A 37 -6.18 -14.27 -3.79
N GLY A 38 -6.72 -14.40 -5.00
CA GLY A 38 -6.34 -13.54 -6.13
C GLY A 38 -6.77 -12.09 -5.97
N VAL A 39 -7.87 -11.84 -5.25
CA VAL A 39 -8.30 -10.48 -4.88
C VAL A 39 -7.32 -9.87 -3.87
N LEU A 40 -6.92 -10.65 -2.86
CA LEU A 40 -5.94 -10.22 -1.86
C LEU A 40 -4.57 -9.95 -2.49
N ASP A 41 -4.10 -10.83 -3.37
CA ASP A 41 -2.82 -10.66 -4.07
C ASP A 41 -2.82 -9.39 -4.94
N ALA A 42 -3.94 -9.08 -5.60
CA ALA A 42 -4.07 -7.84 -6.36
C ALA A 42 -3.99 -6.59 -5.47
N GLN A 43 -4.71 -6.59 -4.35
CA GLN A 43 -4.69 -5.48 -3.39
C GLN A 43 -3.30 -5.30 -2.76
N LEU A 44 -2.64 -6.40 -2.39
CA LEU A 44 -1.28 -6.37 -1.85
C LEU A 44 -0.29 -5.82 -2.87
N LEU A 45 -0.40 -6.26 -4.13
CA LEU A 45 0.46 -5.75 -5.20
C LEU A 45 0.24 -4.25 -5.42
N LEU A 46 -1.01 -3.77 -5.42
CA LEU A 46 -1.31 -2.34 -5.54
C LEU A 46 -0.69 -1.52 -4.40
N LEU A 47 -0.79 -2.02 -3.16
CA LEU A 47 -0.21 -1.39 -1.99
C LEU A 47 1.32 -1.32 -2.11
N VAL A 48 1.96 -2.45 -2.38
CA VAL A 48 3.43 -2.52 -2.54
C VAL A 48 3.88 -1.57 -3.66
N MET A 49 3.23 -1.58 -4.81
CA MET A 49 3.65 -0.75 -5.95
C MET A 49 3.51 0.74 -5.66
N ASN A 50 2.47 1.18 -4.95
CA ASN A 50 2.31 2.59 -4.58
C ASN A 50 3.15 3.00 -3.35
N SER A 51 3.54 2.07 -2.49
CA SER A 51 4.25 2.36 -1.25
C SER A 51 5.71 1.86 -1.21
N HIS A 52 6.24 1.25 -2.27
CA HIS A 52 7.55 0.56 -2.23
C HIS A 52 8.71 1.47 -1.79
N LYS A 53 8.72 2.74 -2.22
CA LYS A 53 9.78 3.68 -1.81
C LYS A 53 9.72 3.97 -0.31
N ASP A 54 8.52 4.24 0.19
CA ASP A 54 8.30 4.52 1.62
C ASP A 54 8.57 3.27 2.46
N LEU A 55 8.13 2.09 2.00
CA LEU A 55 8.42 0.79 2.61
C LEU A 55 9.93 0.51 2.65
N ILE A 56 10.68 0.76 1.56
CA ILE A 56 12.14 0.56 1.51
C ILE A 56 12.85 1.50 2.48
N ILE A 57 12.46 2.78 2.54
CA ILE A 57 13.05 3.75 3.47
C ILE A 57 12.85 3.28 4.91
N ILE A 58 11.62 2.90 5.27
CA ILE A 58 11.29 2.42 6.62
C ILE A 58 12.04 1.13 6.95
N LEU A 59 12.07 0.15 6.04
CA LEU A 59 12.81 -1.10 6.25
C LEU A 59 14.32 -0.86 6.40
N THR A 60 14.87 0.12 5.67
CA THR A 60 16.28 0.50 5.78
C THR A 60 16.57 1.17 7.13
N GLU A 61 15.73 2.09 7.59
CA GLU A 61 15.84 2.70 8.91
C GLU A 61 15.72 1.67 10.04
N LEU A 62 14.79 0.71 9.89
CA LEU A 62 14.62 -0.39 10.81
C LEU A 62 15.84 -1.30 10.88
N SER A 63 16.39 -1.67 9.72
CA SER A 63 17.59 -2.52 9.64
C SER A 63 18.80 -1.84 10.31
N LYS A 64 19.01 -0.54 10.02
CA LYS A 64 20.09 0.25 10.65
C LYS A 64 19.92 0.34 12.17
N ASN A 65 18.72 0.62 12.66
CA ASN A 65 18.49 0.75 14.10
C ASN A 65 18.53 -0.59 14.84
N MET A 66 18.09 -1.69 14.22
CA MET A 66 18.27 -3.03 14.79
C MET A 66 19.75 -3.42 14.87
N GLN A 67 20.57 -3.05 13.87
CA GLN A 67 22.03 -3.24 13.96
C GLN A 67 22.64 -2.41 15.09
N THR A 68 22.25 -1.15 15.24
CA THR A 68 22.75 -0.28 16.33
C THR A 68 22.33 -0.80 17.71
N GLN A 69 21.08 -1.25 17.89
CA GLN A 69 20.62 -1.81 19.17
C GLN A 69 21.24 -3.18 19.48
N ARG A 70 21.48 -4.02 18.45
CA ARG A 70 22.22 -5.27 18.60
C ARG A 70 23.67 -5.04 19.04
N ASN A 71 24.32 -4.02 18.48
CA ASN A 71 25.69 -3.64 18.85
C ASN A 71 25.77 -3.02 20.26
N ASN A 72 24.69 -2.40 20.73
CA ASN A 72 24.61 -1.75 22.04
C ASN A 72 23.97 -2.61 23.15
N GLY A 73 23.63 -3.87 22.88
CA GLY A 73 23.14 -4.85 23.86
C GLY A 73 21.75 -4.58 24.48
N ASN A 74 21.04 -3.54 24.02
CA ASN A 74 19.77 -3.08 24.60
C ASN A 74 18.67 -3.21 23.55
N MET A 75 17.95 -4.34 23.53
CA MET A 75 16.81 -4.54 22.63
C MET A 75 15.54 -4.03 23.30
N VAL A 76 15.18 -2.78 23.02
CA VAL A 76 13.91 -2.17 23.49
C VAL A 76 13.13 -1.74 22.26
N PHE A 77 11.98 -2.39 22.00
CA PHE A 77 11.04 -1.95 20.96
C PHE A 77 10.55 -0.54 21.29
N PRO A 78 10.91 0.48 20.52
CA PRO A 78 10.76 1.85 20.99
C PRO A 78 9.43 2.46 20.51
N GLY A 79 8.76 3.21 21.39
CA GLY A 79 7.43 3.80 21.15
C GLY A 79 7.32 4.79 19.98
N TRP A 80 8.44 5.20 19.37
CA TRP A 80 8.46 6.02 18.14
C TRP A 80 8.01 5.27 16.88
N PHE A 81 7.77 3.96 16.98
CA PHE A 81 7.15 3.14 15.93
C PHE A 81 5.69 3.50 15.62
N LYS A 82 5.02 4.24 16.52
CA LYS A 82 3.62 4.64 16.33
C LYS A 82 3.42 5.54 15.13
N GLU A 83 4.29 6.52 14.92
CA GLU A 83 4.13 7.50 13.83
C GLU A 83 4.29 6.90 12.43
N PRO A 84 5.32 6.06 12.15
CA PRO A 84 5.42 5.36 10.86
C PRO A 84 4.24 4.42 10.59
N ILE A 85 3.77 3.69 11.61
CA ILE A 85 2.59 2.81 11.50
C ILE A 85 1.35 3.64 11.17
N GLN A 86 1.12 4.75 11.86
CA GLN A 86 -0.02 5.64 11.58
C GLN A 86 0.03 6.22 10.15
N LYS A 87 1.21 6.55 9.62
CA LYS A 87 1.37 6.99 8.23
C LYS A 87 1.02 5.89 7.23
N ILE A 88 1.39 4.64 7.52
CA ILE A 88 1.03 3.48 6.69
C ILE A 88 -0.46 3.20 6.78
N GLU A 89 -1.04 3.21 7.98
CA GLU A 89 -2.50 3.07 8.17
C GLU A 89 -3.26 4.14 7.39
N ALA A 90 -2.81 5.40 7.44
CA ALA A 90 -3.40 6.48 6.65
C ALA A 90 -3.20 6.30 5.13
N ALA A 91 -2.05 5.79 4.69
CA ALA A 91 -1.81 5.49 3.27
C ALA A 91 -2.71 4.33 2.78
N ILE A 92 -2.92 3.31 3.61
CA ILE A 92 -3.86 2.21 3.35
C ILE A 92 -5.30 2.73 3.31
N GLU A 93 -5.70 3.56 4.26
CA GLU A 93 -7.01 4.21 4.31
C GLU A 93 -7.28 5.03 3.03
N ASN A 94 -6.29 5.82 2.59
CA ASN A 94 -6.37 6.61 1.36
C ASN A 94 -6.36 5.76 0.07
N ALA A 95 -5.76 4.57 0.12
CA ALA A 95 -5.75 3.63 -0.99
C ALA A 95 -7.04 2.79 -1.08
N LYS A 96 -7.91 2.82 -0.06
CA LYS A 96 -9.23 2.19 -0.14
C LYS A 96 -10.09 2.91 -1.20
N PRO A 97 -10.83 2.18 -2.03
CA PRO A 97 -11.77 2.79 -2.97
C PRO A 97 -12.82 3.57 -2.18
N LYS A 98 -12.96 4.87 -2.49
CA LYS A 98 -14.08 5.66 -1.97
C LYS A 98 -15.35 5.09 -2.58
N THR A 99 -16.26 4.61 -1.75
CA THR A 99 -17.64 4.37 -2.18
C THR A 99 -18.19 5.71 -2.63
N GLU A 100 -18.32 5.90 -3.93
CA GLU A 100 -19.13 6.97 -4.47
C GLU A 100 -20.53 6.78 -3.88
N LYS A 101 -20.97 7.75 -3.08
CA LYS A 101 -22.38 7.86 -2.72
C LYS A 101 -23.14 7.91 -4.02
N GLU A 102 -23.98 6.90 -4.26
CA GLU A 102 -25.05 6.95 -5.23
C GLU A 102 -25.73 8.31 -5.10
N GLY A 103 -25.74 9.06 -6.20
CA GLY A 103 -26.54 10.26 -6.30
C GLY A 103 -28.00 9.87 -6.10
N SER A 104 -28.61 10.31 -5.01
CA SER A 104 -30.06 10.44 -4.93
C SER A 104 -30.44 11.66 -5.77
N GLY A 105 -30.65 11.42 -7.07
CA GLY A 105 -31.56 12.23 -7.84
C GLY A 105 -32.97 11.76 -7.50
N GLU A 106 -33.71 12.59 -6.77
CA GLU A 106 -35.13 12.91 -6.92
C GLU A 106 -35.47 14.09 -6.00
#